data_AF-A0A1B6HU58-F1
#
_entry.id   AF-A0A1B6HU58-F1
#
_cell.length_a   1.000
_cell.length_b   1.000
_cell.length_c   1.000
_cell.angle_alpha   90.00
_cell.angle_beta   90.00
_cell.angle_gamma   90.00
#
_symmetry.space_group_name_H-M   'P 1'
#
loop_
_entity.id
_entity.type
_entity.pdbx_description
1 polymer ?
#
loop_
_entity_poly.entity_id
_entity_poly.type
_entity_poly.pdbx_seq_one_letter_code
_entity_poly.pdbx_strand_id
1 'polypeptide(L)'
;IASINNNRPESVDEADFELLTPADDAYRLRPVVIDGSNVAMSHGNKVVFSCRGIKICVDWFKARGHKEITVFVPLWRKESSRPDNPITDQEILNELEREKILVFTPSRHCNGKRIQCYDDRCILKLAAE
;
A
#
# COMPACT_ATOMS: atom_id res chain seq x y z
N ILE A 1 -65.95 -23.66 1.17
CA ILE A 1 -64.65 -24.33 0.94
C ILE A 1 -63.82 -23.40 0.04
N ALA A 2 -62.76 -22.84 0.65
CA ALA A 2 -61.60 -22.10 0.15
C ALA A 2 -61.75 -20.96 -0.88
N SER A 3 -61.45 -19.76 -0.38
CA SER A 3 -61.22 -18.49 -1.08
C SER A 3 -59.98 -18.49 -1.98
N ILE A 4 -60.04 -17.60 -2.97
CA ILE A 4 -58.96 -17.10 -3.82
C ILE A 4 -57.79 -16.62 -2.95
N ASN A 5 -56.54 -16.90 -3.36
CA ASN A 5 -55.39 -16.07 -2.99
C ASN A 5 -54.47 -15.87 -4.20
N ASN A 6 -54.40 -14.60 -4.64
CA ASN A 6 -53.33 -14.00 -5.43
C ASN A 6 -52.03 -14.09 -4.64
N ASN A 7 -50.91 -14.48 -5.26
CA ASN A 7 -49.60 -14.04 -4.78
C ASN A 7 -48.71 -13.59 -5.94
N ARG A 8 -48.54 -12.27 -5.96
CA ARG A 8 -47.54 -11.46 -6.66
C ARG A 8 -46.15 -11.87 -6.16
N PRO A 9 -45.07 -11.84 -6.97
CA PRO A 9 -43.73 -11.99 -6.42
C PRO A 9 -43.46 -10.83 -5.46
N GLU A 10 -43.16 -11.16 -4.20
CA GLU A 10 -42.72 -10.21 -3.20
C GLU A 10 -41.43 -9.53 -3.69
N SER A 11 -41.37 -8.23 -3.42
CA SER A 11 -40.19 -7.39 -3.59
C SER A 11 -38.97 -8.09 -3.00
N VAL A 12 -37.89 -8.17 -3.77
CA VAL A 12 -36.58 -8.56 -3.25
C VAL A 12 -36.20 -7.50 -2.22
N ASP A 13 -36.25 -7.86 -0.94
CA ASP A 13 -35.95 -6.94 0.15
C ASP A 13 -34.51 -6.42 0.02
N GLU A 14 -34.31 -5.12 0.25
CA GLU A 14 -33.00 -4.45 0.27
C GLU A 14 -32.05 -4.98 1.38
N ALA A 15 -32.44 -6.04 2.09
CA ALA A 15 -31.71 -6.69 3.17
C ALA A 15 -30.67 -7.73 2.71
N ASP A 16 -30.60 -8.07 1.41
CA ASP A 16 -29.55 -8.95 0.87
C ASP A 16 -28.16 -8.29 0.74
N PHE A 17 -28.02 -7.01 1.14
CA PHE A 17 -26.74 -6.29 1.08
C PHE A 17 -25.83 -6.52 2.30
N GLU A 18 -26.29 -7.22 3.36
CA GLU A 18 -25.53 -7.34 4.62
C GLU A 18 -25.46 -8.76 5.20
N LEU A 19 -25.22 -9.76 4.36
CA LEU A 19 -24.76 -11.08 4.82
C LEU A 19 -23.37 -11.41 4.26
N LEU A 20 -22.36 -10.67 4.73
CA LEU A 20 -20.97 -11.12 4.62
C LEU A 20 -20.83 -12.37 5.49
N THR A 21 -20.71 -13.51 4.84
CA THR A 21 -20.53 -14.79 5.54
C THR A 21 -19.09 -14.89 6.05
N PRO A 22 -18.82 -15.58 7.17
CA PRO A 22 -17.45 -15.79 7.67
C PRO A 22 -16.51 -16.48 6.67
N ALA A 23 -17.06 -17.08 5.61
CA ALA A 23 -16.32 -17.66 4.51
C ALA A 23 -15.64 -16.58 3.63
N ASP A 24 -16.20 -15.37 3.52
CA ASP A 24 -15.65 -14.31 2.67
C ASP A 24 -14.31 -13.75 3.20
N ASP A 25 -14.11 -13.75 4.51
CA ASP A 25 -12.83 -13.37 5.12
C ASP A 25 -11.74 -14.43 4.92
N ALA A 26 -12.11 -15.71 4.77
CA ALA A 26 -11.16 -16.79 4.48
C ALA A 26 -10.55 -16.68 3.06
N TYR A 27 -11.19 -15.94 2.15
CA TYR A 27 -10.72 -15.68 0.79
C TYR A 27 -10.13 -14.28 0.60
N ARG A 28 -10.18 -13.40 1.63
CA ARG A 28 -9.54 -12.08 1.54
C ARG A 28 -8.03 -12.20 1.68
N LEU A 29 -7.32 -11.71 0.68
CA LEU A 29 -5.87 -11.59 0.74
C LEU A 29 -5.48 -10.60 1.84
N ARG A 30 -4.52 -10.99 2.67
CA ARG A 30 -4.01 -10.13 3.75
C ARG A 30 -3.45 -8.81 3.19
N PRO A 31 -3.57 -7.70 3.94
CA PRO A 31 -2.86 -6.46 3.64
C PRO A 31 -1.35 -6.70 3.49
N VAL A 32 -0.72 -5.93 2.60
CA VAL A 32 0.71 -6.03 2.32
C VAL A 32 1.39 -4.71 2.70
N VAL A 33 2.39 -4.80 3.55
CA VAL A 33 3.27 -3.66 3.90
C VAL A 33 4.64 -3.91 3.30
N ILE A 34 5.16 -2.93 2.55
CA ILE A 34 6.43 -3.01 1.82
C ILE A 34 7.40 -1.97 2.41
N ASP A 35 8.57 -2.43 2.80
CA ASP A 35 9.73 -1.55 3.03
C ASP A 35 10.28 -1.10 1.67
N GLY A 36 9.88 0.10 1.24
CA GLY A 36 10.25 0.65 -0.05
C GLY A 36 11.75 0.93 -0.14
N SER A 37 12.41 1.28 0.97
CA SER A 37 13.85 1.54 0.98
C SER A 37 14.65 0.28 0.75
N ASN A 38 14.31 -0.82 1.42
CA ASN A 38 14.99 -2.10 1.23
C ASN A 38 14.83 -2.59 -0.21
N VAL A 39 13.60 -2.55 -0.74
CA VAL A 39 13.29 -2.97 -2.11
C VAL A 39 14.07 -2.12 -3.12
N ALA A 40 14.01 -0.80 -3.03
CA ALA A 40 14.67 0.10 -3.96
C ALA A 40 16.20 -0.05 -3.95
N MET A 41 16.81 -0.16 -2.76
CA MET A 41 18.26 -0.35 -2.63
C MET A 41 18.68 -1.74 -3.10
N SER A 42 17.87 -2.78 -2.90
CA SER A 42 18.16 -4.12 -3.42
C SER A 42 18.14 -4.14 -4.94
N HIS A 43 17.10 -3.56 -5.55
CA HIS A 43 16.98 -3.46 -7.01
C HIS A 43 18.11 -2.64 -7.63
N GLY A 44 18.52 -1.55 -6.98
CA GLY A 44 19.64 -0.71 -7.40
C GLY A 44 21.03 -1.21 -7.01
N ASN A 45 21.20 -2.52 -6.78
CA ASN A 45 22.48 -3.16 -6.46
C ASN A 45 23.24 -2.50 -5.29
N LYS A 46 22.51 -2.04 -4.27
CA LYS A 46 23.02 -1.36 -3.07
C LYS A 46 23.78 -0.05 -3.32
N VAL A 47 23.83 0.44 -4.55
CA VAL A 47 24.55 1.66 -4.94
C VAL A 47 23.61 2.80 -5.36
N VAL A 48 22.40 2.49 -5.83
CA VAL A 48 21.39 3.47 -6.21
C VAL A 48 20.05 3.13 -5.57
N PHE A 49 19.28 4.16 -5.21
CA PHE A 49 17.89 3.97 -4.85
C PHE A 49 17.05 3.90 -6.13
N SER A 50 16.59 2.70 -6.49
CA SER A 50 15.84 2.51 -7.72
C SER A 50 14.34 2.41 -7.46
N CYS A 51 13.61 3.50 -7.75
CA CYS A 51 12.16 3.56 -7.54
C CYS A 51 11.39 2.57 -8.42
N ARG A 52 11.93 2.22 -9.59
CA ARG A 52 11.41 1.14 -10.44
C ARG A 52 11.28 -0.19 -9.68
N GLY A 53 12.21 -0.50 -8.78
CA GLY A 53 12.13 -1.70 -7.95
C GLY A 53 10.87 -1.74 -7.07
N ILE A 54 10.47 -0.58 -6.53
CA ILE A 54 9.24 -0.44 -5.75
C ILE A 54 8.03 -0.70 -6.65
N LYS A 55 7.98 -0.08 -7.83
CA LYS A 55 6.86 -0.26 -8.77
C LYS A 55 6.67 -1.72 -9.18
N ILE A 56 7.76 -2.43 -9.49
CA ILE A 56 7.73 -3.86 -9.81
C ILE A 56 7.15 -4.67 -8.64
N CYS A 57 7.57 -4.39 -7.41
CA CYS A 57 7.07 -5.07 -6.22
C CYS A 57 5.56 -4.83 -6.03
N VAL A 58 5.11 -3.58 -6.14
CA VAL A 58 3.68 -3.23 -6.05
C VAL A 58 2.88 -3.94 -7.14
N ASP A 59 3.33 -3.90 -8.39
CA ASP A 59 2.64 -4.50 -9.52
C ASP A 59 2.54 -6.03 -9.38
N TRP A 60 3.56 -6.66 -8.78
CA TRP A 60 3.54 -8.09 -8.49
C TRP A 60 2.40 -8.48 -7.53
N PHE A 61 2.14 -7.68 -6.50
CA PHE A 61 1.03 -7.91 -5.57
C PHE A 61 -0.32 -7.54 -6.20
N LYS A 62 -0.41 -6.43 -6.94
CA LYS A 62 -1.62 -6.04 -7.69
C LYS A 62 -2.05 -7.15 -8.67
N ALA A 63 -1.11 -7.71 -9.43
CA ALA A 63 -1.38 -8.77 -10.40
C ALA A 63 -1.92 -10.08 -9.76
N ARG A 64 -1.77 -10.23 -8.44
CA ARG A 64 -2.31 -11.37 -7.66
C ARG A 64 -3.62 -11.04 -6.95
N GLY A 65 -4.17 -9.85 -7.18
CA GLY A 65 -5.44 -9.41 -6.62
C GLY A 65 -5.35 -8.75 -5.24
N HIS A 66 -4.15 -8.45 -4.73
CA HIS A 66 -4.03 -7.67 -3.49
C HIS A 66 -4.55 -6.24 -3.73
N LYS A 67 -5.50 -5.82 -2.90
CA LYS A 67 -6.12 -4.49 -2.94
C LYS A 67 -5.51 -3.53 -1.92
N GLU A 68 -5.04 -4.05 -0.81
CA GLU A 68 -4.49 -3.30 0.31
C GLU A 68 -2.96 -3.45 0.32
N ILE A 69 -2.28 -2.48 -0.27
CA ILE A 69 -0.83 -2.44 -0.39
C ILE A 69 -0.35 -1.08 0.10
N THR A 70 0.52 -1.08 1.10
CA THR A 70 1.14 0.13 1.64
C THR A 70 2.66 0.04 1.55
N VAL A 71 3.28 1.01 0.88
CA VAL A 71 4.74 1.15 0.78
C VAL A 71 5.19 2.30 1.68
N PHE A 72 6.19 2.07 2.52
CA PHE A 72 6.82 3.15 3.28
C PHE A 72 8.15 3.57 2.67
N VAL A 73 8.34 4.88 2.55
CA VAL A 73 9.59 5.50 2.06
C VAL A 73 9.86 6.78 2.87
N PRO A 74 11.12 7.09 3.25
CA PRO A 74 11.43 8.36 3.91
C PRO A 74 11.07 9.58 3.07
N LEU A 75 10.45 10.61 3.69
CA LEU A 75 10.08 11.85 2.99
C LEU A 75 11.25 12.53 2.26
N TRP A 76 12.46 12.46 2.83
CA TRP A 76 13.66 13.05 2.21
C TRP A 76 14.00 12.44 0.85
N ARG A 77 13.46 11.26 0.50
CA ARG A 77 13.59 10.67 -0.84
C ARG A 77 12.84 11.47 -1.92
N LYS A 78 12.07 12.51 -1.58
CA LYS A 78 11.51 13.49 -2.52
C LYS A 78 12.49 14.63 -2.86
N GLU A 79 13.56 14.81 -2.09
CA GLU A 79 14.58 15.82 -2.39
C GLU A 79 15.33 15.46 -3.68
N SER A 80 15.89 16.45 -4.37
CA SER A 80 16.67 16.23 -5.59
C SER A 80 17.81 15.23 -5.37
N SER A 81 18.05 14.39 -6.39
CA SER A 81 19.16 13.43 -6.43
C SER A 81 20.50 14.11 -6.16
N ARG A 82 21.36 13.46 -5.36
CA ARG A 82 22.71 13.94 -5.04
C ARG A 82 23.75 12.89 -5.41
N PRO A 83 25.00 13.26 -5.75
CA PRO A 83 26.03 12.29 -6.12
C PRO A 83 26.32 11.23 -5.04
N ASP A 84 26.23 11.60 -3.76
CA ASP A 84 26.44 10.72 -2.61
C ASP A 84 25.22 9.84 -2.29
N ASN A 85 24.07 10.11 -2.93
CA ASN A 85 22.83 9.42 -2.66
C ASN A 85 21.94 9.40 -3.93
N PRO A 86 22.38 8.68 -4.96
CA PRO A 86 21.70 8.70 -6.24
C PRO A 86 20.34 8.00 -6.14
N ILE A 87 19.35 8.61 -6.76
CA ILE A 87 18.01 8.07 -6.95
C ILE A 87 17.65 8.08 -8.44
N THR A 88 16.91 7.06 -8.88
CA THR A 88 16.46 6.89 -10.27
C THR A 88 14.94 6.71 -10.31
N ASP A 89 14.31 7.23 -11.37
CA ASP A 89 12.87 7.17 -11.62
C ASP A 89 12.03 7.75 -10.46
N GLN A 90 12.47 8.88 -9.91
CA GLN A 90 11.92 9.47 -8.69
C GLN A 90 10.42 9.84 -8.81
N GLU A 91 9.95 10.14 -10.02
CA GLU A 91 8.55 10.41 -10.34
C GLU A 91 7.60 9.28 -9.93
N ILE A 92 8.06 8.03 -9.93
CA ILE A 92 7.29 6.86 -9.47
C ILE A 92 6.83 7.03 -8.01
N LEU A 93 7.64 7.67 -7.15
CA LEU A 93 7.24 7.89 -5.75
C LEU A 93 6.01 8.79 -5.64
N ASN A 94 5.93 9.83 -6.49
CA ASN A 94 4.80 10.75 -6.54
C ASN A 94 3.55 10.09 -7.16
N GLU A 95 3.74 9.20 -8.13
CA GLU A 95 2.66 8.40 -8.70
C GLU A 95 2.04 7.47 -7.66
N LEU A 96 2.86 6.69 -6.95
CA LEU A 96 2.38 5.77 -5.93
C LEU A 96 1.77 6.49 -4.72
N GLU A 97 2.26 7.68 -4.36
CA GLU A 97 1.64 8.54 -3.33
C GLU A 97 0.24 8.99 -3.77
N ARG A 98 0.09 9.43 -5.02
CA ARG A 98 -1.21 9.86 -5.58
C ARG A 98 -2.23 8.71 -5.64
N GLU A 99 -1.74 7.49 -5.89
CA GLU A 99 -2.54 6.26 -5.85
C GLU A 99 -2.87 5.80 -4.41
N LYS A 100 -2.40 6.51 -3.38
CA LYS A 100 -2.53 6.16 -1.96
C LYS A 100 -1.92 4.80 -1.60
N ILE A 101 -0.93 4.36 -2.37
CA ILE A 101 -0.17 3.13 -2.12
C ILE A 101 1.10 3.42 -1.34
N LEU A 102 1.76 4.55 -1.60
CA LEU A 102 2.97 4.96 -0.90
C LEU A 102 2.66 6.00 0.17
N VAL A 103 3.22 5.79 1.36
CA VAL A 103 3.20 6.72 2.48
C VAL A 103 4.61 7.18 2.79
N PHE A 104 4.82 8.50 2.79
CA PHE A 104 6.09 9.06 3.23
C PHE A 104 6.17 9.09 4.75
N THR A 105 7.21 8.47 5.30
CA THR A 105 7.51 8.56 6.73
C THR A 105 8.19 9.89 7.04
N PRO A 106 7.92 10.50 8.21
CA PRO A 106 8.55 11.74 8.61
C PRO A 106 10.08 11.64 8.65
N SER A 107 10.77 12.62 8.07
CA SER A 107 12.22 12.77 8.18
C SER A 107 12.56 14.06 8.93
N ARG A 108 13.44 14.01 9.94
CA ARG A 108 13.86 15.20 10.69
C ARG A 108 15.27 15.66 10.30
N HIS A 109 15.42 16.97 10.17
CA HIS A 109 16.72 17.65 10.14
C HIS A 109 16.96 18.31 11.49
N CYS A 110 18.12 18.10 12.10
CA CYS A 110 18.52 18.75 13.35
C CYS A 110 19.97 19.20 13.24
N ASN A 111 20.25 20.48 13.53
CA ASN A 111 21.58 21.07 13.48
C ASN A 111 22.34 20.83 12.15
N GLY A 112 21.65 20.96 11.02
CA GLY A 112 22.24 20.77 9.68
C GLY A 112 22.60 19.32 9.34
N LYS A 113 22.38 18.36 10.26
CA LYS A 113 22.55 16.92 10.02
C LYS A 113 21.19 16.25 9.92
N ARG A 114 21.08 15.32 8.97
CA ARG A 114 19.88 14.48 8.83
C ARG A 114 19.85 13.49 9.99
N ILE A 115 18.79 13.52 10.78
CA ILE A 115 18.51 12.45 11.74
C ILE A 115 17.76 11.38 10.96
N GLN A 116 18.42 10.27 10.67
CA GLN A 116 17.78 9.12 10.03
C GLN A 116 16.83 8.48 11.04
N CYS A 117 15.55 8.83 10.95
CA CYS A 117 14.50 8.09 11.62
C CYS A 117 14.45 6.71 10.95
N TYR A 118 14.67 5.63 11.71
CA TYR A 118 14.42 4.30 11.19
C TYR A 118 12.91 4.17 10.96
N ASP A 119 12.52 4.00 9.70
CA ASP A 119 11.12 3.84 9.27
C ASP A 119 10.46 2.62 9.93
N ASP A 120 11.27 1.69 10.45
CA ASP A 120 10.88 0.45 11.13
C ASP A 120 9.74 0.64 12.13
N ARG A 121 9.75 1.73 12.91
CA ARG A 121 8.70 1.95 13.92
C ARG A 121 7.33 2.25 13.31
N CYS A 122 7.29 2.95 12.18
CA CYS A 122 6.05 3.20 11.44
C CYS A 122 5.60 1.93 10.70
N ILE A 123 6.55 1.22 10.08
CA ILE A 123 6.29 -0.03 9.35
C ILE A 123 5.71 -1.09 10.27
N LEU A 124 6.36 -1.36 11.41
CA LEU A 124 5.94 -2.38 12.37
C LEU A 124 4.61 -2.06 13.03
N LYS A 125 4.33 -0.77 13.29
CA LYS A 125 3.05 -0.37 13.89
C LYS A 125 1.89 -0.62 12.93
N LEU A 126 2.01 -0.22 11.65
CA LEU A 126 0.95 -0.46 10.68
C LEU A 126 0.78 -1.94 10.33
N ALA A 127 1.87 -2.73 10.31
CA ALA A 127 1.79 -4.15 9.99
C ALA A 127 1.23 -5.02 11.13
N ALA A 128 1.19 -4.50 12.36
CA ALA A 128 0.71 -5.21 13.55
C ALA A 128 -0.70 -4.80 13.99
N GLU A 129 -1.22 -3.68 13.47
CA GLU A 129 -2.62 -3.24 13.60
C GLU A 129 -3.51 -3.97 12.58
#